data_AF-A0A136J458-F1
#
_entry.id   AF-A0A136J458-F1
#
_cell.length_a   1.000
_cell.length_b   1.000
_cell.length_c   1.000
_cell.angle_alpha   90.00
_cell.angle_beta   90.00
_cell.angle_gamma   90.00
#
_symmetry.space_group_name_H-M   'P 1'
#
loop_
_entity.id
_entity.type
_entity.pdbx_description
1 polymer ?
#
loop_
_entity_poly.entity_id
_entity_poly.type
_entity_poly.pdbx_seq_one_letter_code
_entity_poly.pdbx_strand_id
1 'polypeptide(L)' 'MCMEASCSVCNKTSWKGCGAHIPGVLDLIAPGDWCTCKPSVDVGGRAYPPKAGSGKSAAEAAAEAAEAAQDS' A
#
# COMPACT_ATOMS: atom_id res chain seq x y z
N MET A 1 -13.35 2.53 12.25
CA MET A 1 -12.37 1.47 12.53
C MET A 1 -11.68 1.07 11.24
N CYS A 2 -10.36 0.91 11.22
CA CYS A 2 -9.71 0.21 10.11
C CYS A 2 -9.74 -1.30 10.36
N MET A 3 -9.71 -2.08 9.29
CA MET A 3 -9.71 -3.55 9.34
C MET A 3 -8.72 -4.09 8.34
N GLU A 4 -8.20 -5.29 8.61
CA GLU A 4 -7.43 -6.07 7.64
C GLU A 4 -8.28 -6.35 6.38
N ALA A 5 -7.66 -6.28 5.21
CA ALA A 5 -8.29 -6.61 3.94
C ALA A 5 -7.25 -7.08 2.91
N SER A 6 -7.56 -8.13 2.16
CA SER A 6 -6.74 -8.55 1.03
C SER A 6 -6.78 -7.50 -0.10
N CYS A 7 -5.63 -7.13 -0.64
CA CYS A 7 -5.54 -6.24 -1.78
C CYS A 7 -5.86 -6.99 -3.08
N SER A 8 -6.85 -6.55 -3.85
CA SER A 8 -7.22 -7.15 -5.13
C SER A 8 -6.17 -7.00 -6.24
N VAL A 9 -5.14 -6.18 -6.03
CA VAL A 9 -4.10 -5.90 -7.03
C VAL A 9 -2.88 -6.79 -6.84
N CYS A 10 -2.36 -6.91 -5.62
CA CYS A 10 -1.16 -7.71 -5.34
C CYS A 10 -1.42 -8.95 -4.47
N ASN A 11 -2.67 -9.21 -4.07
CA ASN A 11 -3.11 -10.34 -3.23
C ASN A 11 -2.48 -10.41 -1.83
N LYS A 12 -1.74 -9.37 -1.42
CA LYS A 12 -1.17 -9.23 -0.08
C LYS A 12 -2.09 -8.44 0.86
N THR A 13 -1.77 -8.44 2.14
CA THR A 13 -2.60 -7.85 3.18
C THR A 13 -2.48 -6.33 3.22
N SER A 14 -3.61 -5.63 3.12
CA SER A 14 -3.71 -4.20 3.36
C SER A 14 -4.83 -3.91 4.36
N TRP A 15 -5.34 -2.69 4.33
CA TRP A 15 -6.39 -2.20 5.20
C TRP A 15 -7.57 -1.64 4.42
N LYS A 16 -8.73 -1.61 5.07
CA LYS A 16 -9.92 -0.84 4.68
C LYS A 16 -10.36 0.03 5.85
N GLY A 17 -10.94 1.19 5.57
CA GLY A 17 -11.43 2.13 6.60
C GLY A 17 -11.07 3.58 6.28
N CYS A 18 -10.87 4.37 7.35
CA CYS A 18 -10.60 5.81 7.30
C CYS A 18 -9.11 6.19 7.33
N GLY A 19 -8.20 5.24 7.55
CA GLY A 19 -6.74 5.45 7.52
C GLY A 19 -6.10 5.82 8.87
N ALA A 20 -6.84 6.40 9.82
CA ALA A 20 -6.27 6.79 11.12
C ALA A 20 -5.86 5.60 12.03
N HIS A 21 -6.30 4.38 11.71
CA HIS A 21 -6.08 3.20 12.55
C HIS A 21 -5.21 2.12 11.87
N ILE A 22 -4.48 2.48 10.82
CA ILE A 22 -3.65 1.53 10.07
C ILE A 22 -2.57 0.85 10.95
N PRO A 23 -1.83 1.56 11.82
CA PRO A 23 -0.83 0.93 12.68
C PRO A 23 -1.40 -0.23 13.50
N GLY A 24 -2.57 -0.02 14.14
CA GLY A 24 -3.22 -1.05 14.95
C GLY A 24 -3.74 -2.28 14.18
N VAL A 25 -3.80 -2.20 12.84
CA VAL A 25 -4.18 -3.33 11.98
C VAL A 25 -2.94 -4.02 11.42
N LEU A 26 -1.99 -3.26 10.88
CA LEU A 26 -0.88 -3.82 10.11
C LEU A 26 0.36 -4.14 10.94
N ASP A 27 0.60 -3.45 12.07
CA ASP A 27 1.82 -3.67 12.86
C ASP A 27 1.90 -5.06 13.51
N LEU A 28 0.77 -5.78 13.56
CA LEU A 28 0.70 -7.17 14.01
C LEU A 28 1.06 -8.19 12.91
N ILE A 29 1.24 -7.73 11.66
CA ILE A 29 1.47 -8.55 10.48
C ILE A 29 2.92 -8.36 10.03
N ALA A 30 3.60 -9.43 9.63
CA ALA A 30 4.95 -9.33 9.11
C ALA A 30 5.01 -8.37 7.90
N PRO A 31 5.98 -7.43 7.83
CA PRO A 31 6.05 -6.47 6.73
C PRO A 31 6.14 -7.10 5.33
N GLY A 32 6.66 -8.33 5.22
CA GLY A 32 6.71 -9.08 3.96
C GLY A 32 5.33 -9.50 3.42
N ASP A 33 4.32 -9.55 4.28
CA ASP A 33 2.94 -9.91 3.92
C ASP A 33 2.06 -8.69 3.65
N TRP A 34 2.60 -7.48 3.85
CA TRP A 34 1.89 -6.25 3.55
C TRP A 34 1.78 -6.04 2.05
N CYS A 35 0.68 -5.41 1.65
CA CYS A 35 0.46 -4.91 0.30
C CYS A 35 1.67 -4.09 -0.14
N THR A 36 2.16 -4.36 -1.35
CA THR A 36 3.32 -3.66 -1.91
C THR A 36 2.89 -2.57 -2.89
N CYS A 37 1.58 -2.36 -3.06
CA CYS A 37 1.07 -1.35 -3.99
C CYS A 37 1.53 0.06 -3.63
N LYS A 38 1.62 0.92 -4.63
CA LYS A 38 1.99 2.34 -4.51
C LYS A 38 0.81 3.23 -4.94
N PRO A 39 0.74 4.46 -4.42
CA PRO A 39 1.62 5.06 -3.41
C PRO A 39 1.33 4.53 -1.99
N SER A 40 2.32 4.57 -1.11
CA SER A 40 2.14 4.35 0.33
C SER A 40 1.53 5.59 0.99
N VAL A 41 0.88 5.41 2.13
CA VAL A 41 0.36 6.49 2.97
C VAL A 41 1.25 6.69 4.19
N ASP A 42 1.51 7.93 4.59
CA ASP A 42 2.20 8.23 5.85
C ASP A 42 1.19 8.31 7.00
N VAL A 43 1.46 7.58 8.08
CA VAL A 43 0.72 7.71 9.33
C VAL A 43 1.73 7.87 10.46
N GLY A 44 1.83 9.11 10.97
CA GLY A 44 2.73 9.41 12.09
C GLY A 44 4.20 9.24 11.76
N GLY A 45 4.63 9.54 10.52
CA GLY A 45 6.02 9.44 10.08
C GLY A 45 6.45 8.03 9.67
N ARG A 46 5.49 7.10 9.56
CA ARG A 46 5.73 5.74 9.06
C ARG A 46 4.88 5.49 7.82
N ALA A 47 5.52 4.96 6.78
CA ALA A 47 4.86 4.57 5.55
C ALA A 47 4.13 3.23 5.70
N TYR A 48 2.87 3.21 5.30
CA TYR A 48 2.00 2.04 5.24
C TYR A 48 1.47 1.84 3.83
N PRO A 49 1.05 0.61 3.45
CA PRO A 49 0.46 0.39 2.14
C PRO A 49 -0.81 1.22 1.90
N PRO A 50 -1.19 1.47 0.63
CA PRO A 50 -2.47 2.09 0.31
C PRO A 50 -3.62 1.18 0.71
N LYS A 51 -4.81 1.78 0.86
CA LYS A 51 -6.06 1.03 1.05
C LYS A 51 -6.20 -0.08 0.00
N ALA A 52 -6.72 -1.23 0.43
CA ALA A 52 -6.90 -2.39 -0.45
C ALA A 52 -7.61 -2.00 -1.76
N GLY A 53 -6.97 -2.30 -2.89
CA GLY A 53 -7.48 -2.02 -4.24
C GLY A 53 -7.31 -0.58 -4.74
N SER A 54 -6.74 0.34 -3.94
CA SER A 54 -6.56 1.75 -4.33
C SER A 54 -5.17 2.08 -4.88
N GLY A 55 -4.22 1.15 -4.80
CA GLY A 55 -2.86 1.34 -5.33
C GLY A 55 -2.56 0.45 -6.52
N LYS A 56 -1.57 0.85 -7.32
CA LYS A 56 -1.00 0.06 -8.43
C LYS A 56 0.08 -0.87 -7.88
N SER A 57 0.33 -2.04 -8.48
CA SER A 57 1.39 -2.91 -7.97
C SER A 57 2.74 -2.18 -7.98
N ALA A 58 3.63 -2.44 -7.01
CA ALA A 58 4.95 -1.80 -6.99
C ALA A 58 5.75 -2.05 -8.29
N ALA A 59 5.51 -3.18 -8.95
CA ALA A 59 6.14 -3.51 -10.23
C ALA A 59 5.66 -2.59 -11.36
N GLU A 60 4.35 -2.31 -11.43
CA GLU A 60 3.78 -1.38 -12.41
C GLU A 60 4.16 0.07 -12.11
N ALA A 61 4.16 0.47 -10.84
CA ALA A 61 4.58 1.82 -10.44
C ALA A 61 6.06 2.09 -10.73
N ALA A 62 6.91 1.07 -10.66
CA ALA A 62 8.32 1.18 -11.04
C ALA A 62 8.51 1.29 -12.56
N ALA A 63 7.66 0.63 -13.37
CA ALA A 63 7.68 0.74 -14.82
C ALA A 63 7.22 2.13 -15.30
N GLU A 64 6.11 2.67 -14.78
CA GLU A 64 5.63 4.02 -15.13
C GLU A 64 6.62 5.12 -14.72
N ALA A 65 7.31 4.98 -13.59
CA ALA A 65 8.33 5.95 -13.16
C ALA A 65 9.57 5.96 -14.07
N ALA A 66 9.88 4.83 -14.71
CA ALA A 66 10.94 4.74 -15.70
C ALA A 66 10.53 5.36 -17.04
N GLU A 67 9.25 5.22 -17.43
CA GLU A 67 8.71 5.76 -18.68
C GLU A 67 8.53 7.29 -18.63
N ALA A 68 8.13 7.85 -17.48
CA ALA A 68 8.03 9.30 -17.28
C ALA A 68 9.38 10.04 -17.34
N ALA A 69 10.50 9.32 -17.16
CA ALA A 69 11.85 9.86 -17.31
C ALA A 69 12.35 9.85 -18.77
N GLN A 70 11.58 9.25 -19.69
CA GLN A 70 11.93 9.13 -21.12
C GLN A 70 11.26 10.20 -22.00
N ASP A 71 10.28 10.95 -21.48
CA ASP A 71 9.65 12.12 -22.12
C ASP A 71 10.22 13.42 -21.51
N SER A 72 11.54 13.60 -21.63
CA SER A 72 12.26 14.82 -21.23
C SER A 72 13.53 14.98 -22.06
#